data_AF-A0A937VHC2-F1
#
_entry.id   AF-A0A937VHC2-F1
#
_cell.length_a   1.000
_cell.length_b   1.000
_cell.length_c   1.000
_cell.angle_alpha   90.00
_cell.angle_beta   90.00
_cell.angle_gamma   90.00
#
_symmetry.space_group_name_H-M   'P 1'
#
loop_
_entity.id
_entity.type
_entity.pdbx_description
1 polymer ?
#
loop_
_entity_poly.entity_id
_entity_poly.type
_entity_poly.pdbx_seq_one_letter_code
_entity_poly.pdbx_strand_id
1 'polypeptide(L)'
;MTAARCAVWGLLLLAGGALLFLAAVRPAHAAEAPPLTLSATPAKVISGQSATLTASIGFSGAVLQVSERRGAEAAFTPTGSVTTGADGTVSWKVSPTLSTTYRVELAGDATWAAASAETTVSVRLRLAFQATKRLYAGRSIVFKAAGIPAHPGARLELQIRRDGAWQTLRTLKLDKRSRAVVKLKARRKSAPRFRVIMAATEELAAAVSRTRTVRIRKGNPYGVPIGPSRFIVVDRSQYKLHYLEHGTIVRSFNCVLGRPGRSTPIGRFRVWGRGVNPGGPFGVRVLWYYRGYGIHGTNQPWLLTHWPRAYSAGCTRLANANALWLFNRCPVGTQVWNVP
;
A
#
# COMPACT_ATOMS: atom_id res chain seq x y z
N MET A 1 -96.34 22.59 -28.76
CA MET A 1 -95.25 22.11 -29.63
C MET A 1 -95.60 20.67 -30.02
N THR A 2 -96.51 20.51 -30.99
CA THR A 2 -96.26 20.03 -32.38
C THR A 2 -95.88 18.53 -32.39
N ALA A 3 -96.84 17.61 -32.56
CA ALA A 3 -97.38 17.06 -33.84
C ALA A 3 -96.31 16.25 -34.62
N ALA A 4 -96.52 15.10 -35.27
CA ALA A 4 -97.55 14.07 -35.41
C ALA A 4 -96.94 12.95 -36.30
N ARG A 5 -97.56 11.75 -36.34
CA ARG A 5 -97.63 10.77 -37.47
C ARG A 5 -96.50 9.76 -37.80
N CYS A 6 -96.95 8.50 -37.90
CA CYS A 6 -96.78 7.50 -38.98
C CYS A 6 -95.49 6.67 -39.19
N ALA A 7 -95.67 5.34 -39.04
CA ALA A 7 -95.49 4.27 -40.05
C ALA A 7 -94.08 3.78 -40.53
N VAL A 8 -93.88 2.46 -40.33
CA VAL A 8 -93.51 1.42 -41.34
C VAL A 8 -92.04 1.21 -41.77
N TRP A 9 -91.55 -0.01 -41.45
CA TRP A 9 -90.67 -0.97 -42.15
C TRP A 9 -89.18 -0.67 -42.46
N GLY A 10 -88.34 -1.68 -42.22
CA GLY A 10 -86.95 -1.75 -42.70
C GLY A 10 -86.22 -3.04 -42.29
N LEU A 11 -86.25 -4.04 -43.18
CA LEU A 11 -85.54 -5.32 -43.14
C LEU A 11 -84.03 -5.11 -43.43
N LEU A 12 -83.11 -5.84 -42.77
CA LEU A 12 -81.70 -5.88 -43.18
C LEU A 12 -81.09 -7.28 -43.00
N LEU A 13 -80.68 -7.85 -44.14
CA LEU A 13 -80.01 -9.12 -44.35
C LEU A 13 -78.55 -9.09 -43.86
N LEU A 14 -78.07 -10.21 -43.31
CA LEU A 14 -76.65 -10.58 -43.27
C LEU A 14 -76.48 -11.96 -43.95
N ALA A 15 -75.77 -11.95 -45.07
CA ALA A 15 -75.44 -13.11 -45.88
C ALA A 15 -74.16 -13.80 -45.38
N GLY A 16 -74.20 -15.13 -45.23
CA GLY A 16 -73.05 -15.98 -44.92
C GLY A 16 -72.25 -16.33 -46.18
N GLY A 17 -70.95 -16.05 -46.15
CA GLY A 17 -70.00 -16.32 -47.24
C GLY A 17 -69.43 -17.74 -47.19
N ALA A 18 -69.23 -18.30 -48.39
CA ALA A 18 -68.67 -19.61 -48.67
C ALA A 18 -67.16 -19.71 -48.37
N LEU A 19 -66.74 -20.88 -47.86
CA LEU A 19 -65.33 -21.25 -47.67
C LEU A 19 -64.66 -21.61 -49.00
N LEU A 20 -63.59 -20.88 -49.33
CA LEU A 20 -62.59 -21.25 -50.33
C LEU A 20 -61.31 -21.69 -49.60
N PHE A 21 -60.89 -22.94 -49.84
CA PHE A 21 -59.63 -23.50 -49.36
C PHE A 21 -58.45 -22.80 -50.04
N LEU A 22 -57.72 -21.93 -49.31
CA LEU A 22 -56.37 -21.53 -49.67
C LEU A 22 -55.36 -22.58 -49.14
N ALA A 23 -54.52 -23.08 -50.04
CA ALA A 23 -53.38 -23.91 -49.71
C ALA A 23 -52.45 -23.18 -48.71
N ALA A 24 -52.25 -23.80 -47.55
CA ALA A 24 -51.34 -23.31 -46.53
C ALA A 24 -49.89 -23.37 -47.04
N VAL A 25 -49.34 -22.19 -47.36
CA VAL A 25 -47.89 -21.99 -47.46
C VAL A 25 -47.30 -22.37 -46.11
N ARG A 26 -46.41 -23.36 -46.10
CA ARG A 26 -45.66 -23.80 -44.91
C ARG A 26 -44.98 -22.58 -44.26
N PRO A 27 -45.08 -22.37 -42.94
CA PRO A 27 -44.24 -21.37 -42.29
C PRO A 27 -42.78 -21.82 -42.43
N ALA A 28 -41.93 -20.90 -42.87
CA ALA A 28 -40.48 -21.07 -42.83
C ALA A 28 -40.09 -21.50 -41.40
N HIS A 29 -39.28 -22.56 -41.30
CA HIS A 29 -38.74 -23.01 -40.01
C HIS A 29 -38.12 -21.80 -39.30
N ALA A 30 -38.59 -21.50 -38.08
CA ALA A 30 -37.94 -20.54 -37.23
C ALA A 30 -36.54 -21.07 -36.92
N ALA A 31 -35.51 -20.34 -37.35
CA ALA A 31 -34.13 -20.71 -37.12
C ALA A 31 -33.88 -20.90 -35.61
N GLU A 32 -33.28 -22.03 -35.25
CA GLU A 32 -33.06 -22.40 -33.85
C GLU A 32 -32.01 -21.48 -33.22
N ALA A 33 -32.19 -21.09 -31.96
CA ALA A 33 -31.22 -20.24 -31.26
C ALA A 33 -29.97 -21.09 -30.95
N PRO A 34 -28.81 -20.81 -31.55
CA PRO A 34 -27.63 -21.63 -31.34
C PRO A 34 -27.16 -21.48 -29.88
N PRO A 35 -26.66 -22.56 -29.24
CA PRO A 35 -26.11 -22.51 -27.88
C PRO A 35 -24.72 -21.86 -27.91
N LEU A 36 -24.67 -20.56 -28.18
CA LEU A 36 -23.45 -19.77 -28.19
C LEU A 36 -23.07 -19.42 -26.75
N THR A 37 -21.93 -19.94 -26.30
CA THR A 37 -21.38 -19.61 -24.99
C THR A 37 -20.01 -18.97 -25.15
N LEU A 38 -19.76 -17.92 -24.38
CA LEU A 38 -18.45 -17.27 -24.30
C LEU A 38 -18.00 -17.27 -22.85
N SER A 39 -16.84 -17.87 -22.59
CA SER A 39 -16.25 -17.90 -21.26
C SER A 39 -14.82 -17.34 -21.28
N ALA A 40 -14.43 -16.71 -20.18
CA ALA A 40 -13.08 -16.19 -20.01
C ALA A 40 -12.37 -16.90 -18.85
N THR A 41 -11.25 -17.55 -19.14
CA THR A 41 -10.45 -18.24 -18.13
C THR A 41 -9.03 -17.64 -18.07
N PRO A 42 -8.65 -16.98 -16.95
CA PRO A 42 -9.44 -16.59 -15.79
C PRO A 42 -10.23 -15.28 -16.01
N ALA A 43 -11.44 -15.18 -15.48
CA ALA A 43 -12.28 -13.97 -15.56
C ALA A 43 -11.73 -12.76 -14.76
N LYS A 44 -10.73 -12.98 -13.89
CA LYS A 44 -10.03 -11.94 -13.11
C LYS A 44 -8.53 -12.03 -13.35
N VAL A 45 -7.95 -11.04 -14.01
CA VAL A 45 -6.53 -10.98 -14.33
C VAL A 45 -5.86 -9.77 -13.68
N ILE A 46 -4.57 -9.89 -13.35
CA ILE A 46 -3.73 -8.71 -13.08
C ILE A 46 -3.39 -8.10 -14.44
N SER A 47 -3.43 -6.78 -14.57
CA SER A 47 -3.10 -6.11 -15.83
C SER A 47 -1.78 -6.60 -16.41
N GLY A 48 -1.79 -6.93 -17.71
CA GLY A 48 -0.66 -7.54 -18.42
C GLY A 48 -0.57 -9.07 -18.32
N GLN A 49 -1.45 -9.71 -17.54
CA GLN A 49 -1.69 -11.14 -17.66
C GLN A 49 -2.67 -11.42 -18.79
N SER A 50 -2.55 -12.62 -19.35
CA SER A 50 -3.43 -13.09 -20.41
C SER A 50 -4.62 -13.86 -19.83
N ALA A 51 -5.78 -13.68 -20.45
CA ALA A 51 -6.94 -14.54 -20.31
C ALA A 51 -7.16 -15.29 -21.62
N THR A 52 -7.64 -16.52 -21.53
CA THR A 52 -8.09 -17.28 -22.70
C THR A 52 -9.60 -17.11 -22.79
N LEU A 53 -10.07 -16.59 -23.92
CA LEU A 53 -11.48 -16.56 -24.26
C LEU A 53 -11.79 -17.84 -25.02
N THR A 54 -12.85 -18.52 -24.61
CA THR A 54 -13.33 -19.75 -25.24
C THR A 54 -14.77 -19.53 -25.65
N ALA A 55 -15.00 -19.46 -26.96
CA ALA A 55 -16.32 -19.47 -27.54
C ALA A 55 -16.65 -20.90 -27.97
N SER A 56 -17.83 -21.37 -27.60
CA SER A 56 -18.34 -22.67 -28.03
C SER A 56 -19.68 -22.46 -28.73
N ILE A 57 -19.79 -23.02 -29.92
CA ILE A 57 -21.02 -23.09 -30.69
C ILE A 57 -21.24 -24.58 -31.05
N GLY A 58 -22.49 -25.05 -31.01
CA GLY A 58 -22.81 -26.47 -31.18
C GLY A 58 -22.56 -27.06 -32.58
N PHE A 59 -21.82 -26.37 -33.46
CA PHE A 59 -21.53 -26.78 -34.84
C PHE A 59 -20.21 -26.18 -35.35
N SER A 60 -19.56 -26.85 -36.29
CA SER A 60 -18.24 -26.47 -36.83
C SER A 60 -18.31 -25.41 -37.93
N GLY A 61 -17.29 -24.55 -38.04
CA GLY A 61 -17.10 -23.66 -39.19
C GLY A 61 -17.86 -22.32 -39.15
N ALA A 62 -18.52 -22.00 -38.03
CA ALA A 62 -19.17 -20.71 -37.83
C ALA A 62 -18.16 -19.57 -37.72
N VAL A 63 -18.40 -18.46 -38.43
CA VAL A 63 -17.63 -17.21 -38.32
C VAL A 63 -18.27 -16.32 -37.26
N LEU A 64 -17.58 -16.13 -36.14
CA LEU A 64 -18.02 -15.30 -35.03
C LEU A 64 -17.32 -13.94 -35.12
N GLN A 65 -18.09 -12.85 -35.10
CA GLN A 65 -17.56 -11.49 -34.98
C GLN A 65 -17.23 -11.22 -33.51
N VAL A 66 -15.96 -10.97 -33.22
CA VAL A 66 -15.50 -10.62 -31.88
C VAL A 66 -15.45 -9.10 -31.77
N SER A 67 -16.22 -8.56 -30.84
CA SER A 67 -16.15 -7.16 -30.46
C SER A 67 -15.72 -7.00 -29.01
N GLU A 68 -14.99 -5.93 -28.71
CA GLU A 68 -14.53 -5.62 -27.35
C GLU A 68 -14.94 -4.22 -26.93
N ARG A 69 -15.31 -4.08 -25.66
CA ARG A 69 -15.66 -2.81 -25.01
C ARG A 69 -14.76 -2.61 -23.80
N ARG A 70 -13.86 -1.63 -23.84
CA ARG A 70 -12.83 -1.42 -22.80
C ARG A 70 -13.32 -0.42 -21.76
N GLY A 71 -13.33 -0.80 -20.49
CA GLY A 71 -13.71 0.07 -19.37
C GLY A 71 -15.09 0.71 -19.56
N ALA A 72 -15.13 2.04 -19.54
CA ALA A 72 -16.32 2.88 -19.68
C ALA A 72 -16.67 3.25 -21.14
N GLU A 73 -16.02 2.65 -22.14
CA GLU A 73 -16.34 2.92 -23.55
C GLU A 73 -17.81 2.56 -23.84
N ALA A 74 -18.53 3.47 -24.51
CA ALA A 74 -19.95 3.28 -24.81
C ALA A 74 -20.21 2.28 -25.95
N ALA A 75 -19.23 2.07 -26.84
CA ALA A 75 -19.38 1.28 -28.06
C ALA A 75 -18.49 0.04 -28.04
N PHE A 76 -19.01 -1.06 -28.60
CA PHE A 76 -18.23 -2.25 -28.89
C PHE A 76 -17.38 -2.00 -30.14
N THR A 77 -16.07 -2.19 -30.03
CA THR A 77 -15.13 -2.09 -31.15
C THR A 77 -14.90 -3.47 -31.76
N PRO A 78 -15.14 -3.66 -33.07
CA PRO A 78 -14.88 -4.94 -33.71
C PRO A 78 -13.37 -5.20 -33.71
N THR A 79 -12.95 -6.31 -33.08
CA THR A 79 -11.54 -6.71 -32.95
C THR A 79 -11.13 -7.64 -34.10
N GLY A 80 -12.08 -8.37 -34.66
CA GLY A 80 -11.87 -9.28 -35.78
C GLY A 80 -12.89 -10.41 -35.80
N SER A 81 -12.75 -11.31 -36.77
CA SER A 81 -13.56 -12.52 -36.87
C SER A 81 -12.76 -13.74 -36.47
N VAL A 82 -13.43 -14.72 -35.87
CA VAL A 82 -12.84 -15.98 -35.44
C VAL A 82 -13.70 -17.12 -35.98
N THR A 83 -13.09 -18.10 -36.61
CA THR A 83 -13.78 -19.28 -37.15
C THR A 83 -13.69 -20.44 -36.17
N THR A 84 -14.80 -21.11 -35.91
CA THR A 84 -14.86 -22.28 -35.02
C THR A 84 -14.26 -23.53 -35.67
N GLY A 85 -13.54 -24.33 -34.87
CA GLY A 85 -12.90 -25.56 -35.33
C GLY A 85 -13.90 -26.70 -35.59
N ALA A 86 -13.38 -27.89 -35.91
CA ALA A 86 -14.18 -29.10 -36.16
C ALA A 86 -15.08 -29.47 -34.96
N ASP A 87 -14.68 -29.10 -33.75
CA ASP A 87 -15.41 -29.39 -32.51
C ASP A 87 -16.41 -28.26 -32.12
N GLY A 88 -16.61 -27.26 -32.98
CA GLY A 88 -17.48 -26.11 -32.70
C GLY A 88 -16.92 -25.14 -31.64
N THR A 89 -15.69 -25.35 -31.18
CA THR A 89 -15.05 -24.47 -30.19
C THR A 89 -13.93 -23.65 -30.82
N VAL A 90 -13.69 -22.47 -30.26
CA VAL A 90 -12.51 -21.68 -30.57
C VAL A 90 -11.99 -20.95 -29.35
N SER A 91 -10.67 -20.99 -29.18
CA SER A 91 -9.98 -20.37 -28.06
C SER A 91 -8.92 -19.39 -28.56
N TRP A 92 -8.93 -18.18 -28.03
CA TRP A 92 -7.89 -17.19 -28.32
C TRP A 92 -7.45 -16.47 -27.05
N LYS A 93 -6.21 -15.96 -27.09
CA LYS A 93 -5.55 -15.36 -25.93
C LYS A 93 -5.66 -13.84 -26.02
N VAL A 94 -6.22 -13.22 -24.99
CA VAL A 94 -6.33 -11.77 -24.85
C VAL A 94 -5.50 -11.29 -23.67
N SER A 95 -4.85 -10.13 -23.76
CA SER A 95 -4.05 -9.54 -22.66
C SER A 95 -4.53 -8.14 -22.33
N PRO A 96 -5.75 -8.00 -21.76
CA PRO A 96 -6.34 -6.70 -21.51
C PRO A 96 -5.59 -5.93 -20.42
N THR A 97 -5.40 -4.62 -20.64
CA THR A 97 -4.81 -3.68 -19.67
C THR A 97 -5.88 -3.01 -18.79
N LEU A 98 -7.12 -2.97 -19.26
CA LEU A 98 -8.31 -2.46 -18.58
C LEU A 98 -9.39 -3.54 -18.52
N SER A 99 -10.38 -3.39 -17.64
CA SER A 99 -11.51 -4.34 -17.59
C SER A 99 -12.26 -4.27 -18.91
N THR A 100 -12.31 -5.38 -19.66
CA THR A 100 -12.86 -5.41 -21.03
C THR A 100 -14.01 -6.40 -21.10
N THR A 101 -15.13 -5.97 -21.66
CA THR A 101 -16.26 -6.86 -22.01
C THR A 101 -16.10 -7.31 -23.44
N TYR A 102 -16.03 -8.61 -23.65
CA TYR A 102 -15.96 -9.22 -24.98
C TYR A 102 -17.34 -9.73 -25.36
N ARG A 103 -17.74 -9.47 -26.59
CA ARG A 103 -18.97 -9.97 -27.19
C ARG A 103 -18.63 -10.74 -28.46
N VAL A 104 -19.17 -11.93 -28.60
CA VAL A 104 -19.17 -12.67 -29.86
C VAL A 104 -20.56 -12.60 -30.47
N GLU A 105 -20.63 -12.27 -31.75
CA GLU A 105 -21.89 -12.21 -32.50
C GLU A 105 -21.82 -13.15 -33.70
N LEU A 106 -22.85 -13.98 -33.85
CA LEU A 106 -23.12 -14.77 -35.05
C LEU A 106 -24.15 -13.99 -35.88
N ALA A 107 -23.85 -13.74 -37.16
CA ALA A 107 -24.73 -12.98 -38.05
C ALA A 107 -26.07 -13.70 -38.38
N GLY A 108 -26.19 -14.98 -38.01
CA GLY A 108 -27.31 -15.86 -38.39
C GLY A 108 -27.23 -16.28 -39.86
N ASP A 109 -27.78 -17.45 -40.19
CA ASP A 109 -27.93 -17.95 -41.56
C ASP A 109 -29.33 -18.56 -41.75
N ALA A 110 -29.57 -19.23 -42.88
CA ALA A 110 -30.88 -19.86 -43.17
C ALA A 110 -31.25 -21.00 -42.18
N THR A 111 -30.31 -21.43 -41.35
CA THR A 111 -30.39 -22.56 -40.42
C THR A 111 -30.36 -22.10 -38.95
N TRP A 112 -29.58 -21.07 -38.63
CA TRP A 112 -29.36 -20.59 -37.26
C TRP A 112 -29.69 -19.11 -37.10
N ALA A 113 -30.42 -18.76 -36.03
CA ALA A 113 -30.71 -17.36 -35.72
C ALA A 113 -29.44 -16.60 -35.30
N ALA A 114 -29.43 -15.27 -35.47
CA ALA A 114 -28.36 -14.43 -34.94
C ALA A 114 -28.30 -14.58 -33.41
N ALA A 115 -27.09 -14.79 -32.88
CA ALA A 115 -26.86 -15.01 -31.45
C ALA A 115 -25.68 -14.18 -30.97
N SER A 116 -25.77 -13.68 -29.75
CA SER A 116 -24.70 -12.95 -29.09
C SER A 116 -24.40 -13.57 -27.72
N ALA A 117 -23.11 -13.66 -27.38
CA ALA A 117 -22.67 -14.06 -26.05
C ALA A 117 -21.62 -13.07 -25.54
N GLU A 118 -21.77 -12.66 -24.29
CA GLU A 118 -20.91 -11.66 -23.64
C GLU A 118 -20.17 -12.26 -22.45
N THR A 119 -18.90 -11.90 -22.28
CA THR A 119 -18.12 -12.20 -21.07
C THR A 119 -17.27 -11.00 -20.69
N THR A 120 -17.19 -10.70 -19.39
CA THR A 120 -16.35 -9.60 -18.88
C THR A 120 -15.08 -10.15 -18.25
N VAL A 121 -13.93 -9.65 -18.72
CA VAL A 121 -12.63 -9.88 -18.11
C VAL A 121 -12.28 -8.70 -17.21
N SER A 122 -12.37 -8.91 -15.90
CA SER A 122 -12.04 -7.89 -14.91
C SER A 122 -10.53 -7.79 -14.72
N VAL A 123 -9.96 -6.60 -14.94
CA VAL A 123 -8.52 -6.37 -14.76
C VAL A 123 -8.28 -5.60 -13.47
N ARG A 124 -7.42 -6.15 -12.59
CA ARG A 124 -6.99 -5.46 -11.36
C ARG A 124 -5.59 -4.88 -11.49
N LEU A 125 -5.39 -3.75 -10.84
CA LEU A 125 -4.10 -3.08 -10.75
C LEU A 125 -3.17 -3.74 -9.74
N ARG A 126 -1.87 -3.87 -10.04
CA ARG A 126 -0.88 -4.27 -9.04
C ARG A 126 -0.38 -3.06 -8.27
N LEU A 127 -0.74 -2.97 -6.99
CA LEU A 127 -0.31 -1.89 -6.11
C LEU A 127 1.04 -2.21 -5.43
N ALA A 128 2.09 -1.51 -5.85
CA ALA A 128 3.39 -1.53 -5.18
C ALA A 128 3.38 -0.57 -3.98
N PHE A 129 3.44 -1.12 -2.76
CA PHE A 129 3.43 -0.32 -1.53
C PHE A 129 4.70 -0.52 -0.69
N GLN A 130 5.37 0.60 -0.41
CA GLN A 130 6.54 0.69 0.44
C GLN A 130 6.28 1.68 1.59
N ALA A 131 6.71 1.31 2.79
CA ALA A 131 6.60 2.15 3.99
C ALA A 131 7.88 2.09 4.80
N THR A 132 8.19 3.15 5.55
CA THR A 132 9.29 3.17 6.52
C THR A 132 9.12 2.05 7.55
N LYS A 133 10.09 1.14 7.68
CA LYS A 133 9.96 -0.03 8.58
C LYS A 133 10.01 0.34 10.07
N ARG A 134 10.87 1.28 10.47
CA ARG A 134 11.13 1.66 11.87
C ARG A 134 11.35 3.17 11.99
N LEU A 135 10.70 3.81 12.97
CA LEU A 135 10.89 5.24 13.28
C LEU A 135 10.56 5.57 14.74
N TYR A 136 10.87 6.79 15.18
CA TYR A 136 10.47 7.31 16.50
C TYR A 136 9.15 8.10 16.44
N ALA A 137 8.44 8.11 17.56
CA ALA A 137 7.40 9.08 17.83
C ALA A 137 7.98 10.50 17.66
N GLY A 138 7.27 11.36 16.94
CA GLY A 138 7.69 12.68 16.48
C GLY A 138 8.18 12.73 15.04
N ARG A 139 8.57 11.60 14.42
CA ARG A 139 9.05 11.55 13.02
C ARG A 139 7.93 11.20 12.03
N SER A 140 8.11 11.55 10.77
CA SER A 140 7.14 11.25 9.70
C SER A 140 7.43 9.90 9.04
N ILE A 141 6.41 9.04 8.97
CA ILE A 141 6.37 7.82 8.16
C ILE A 141 6.27 8.24 6.70
N VAL A 142 7.17 7.74 5.85
CA VAL A 142 7.08 7.94 4.40
C VAL A 142 6.44 6.72 3.78
N PHE A 143 5.31 6.93 3.12
CA PHE A 143 4.60 5.95 2.32
C PHE A 143 4.84 6.24 0.85
N LYS A 144 5.25 5.22 0.09
CA LYS A 144 5.36 5.27 -1.37
C LYS A 144 4.41 4.21 -1.93
N ALA A 145 3.46 4.63 -2.75
CA ALA A 145 2.54 3.77 -3.47
C ALA A 145 2.73 3.99 -4.97
N ALA A 146 2.62 2.92 -5.76
CA ALA A 146 2.58 3.00 -7.21
C ALA A 146 1.58 1.99 -7.78
N GLY A 147 0.88 2.41 -8.82
CA GLY A 147 0.02 1.55 -9.64
C GLY A 147 0.81 0.94 -10.79
N ILE A 148 0.66 -0.36 -11.02
CA ILE A 148 1.27 -1.06 -12.17
C ILE A 148 0.16 -1.82 -12.92
N PRO A 149 -0.08 -1.50 -14.21
CA PRO A 149 0.60 -0.50 -15.05
C PRO A 149 0.29 0.95 -14.64
N ALA A 150 0.91 1.91 -15.32
CA ALA A 150 0.80 3.31 -14.98
C ALA A 150 -0.62 3.85 -15.27
N HIS A 151 -1.40 4.12 -14.22
CA HIS A 151 -2.66 4.88 -14.29
C HIS A 151 -2.53 6.21 -13.54
N PRO A 152 -2.10 7.29 -14.22
CA PRO A 152 -2.07 8.63 -13.65
C PRO A 152 -3.45 9.07 -13.18
N GLY A 153 -3.52 9.78 -12.06
CA GLY A 153 -4.78 10.33 -11.57
C GLY A 153 -5.69 9.37 -10.79
N ALA A 154 -5.39 8.07 -10.76
CA ALA A 154 -6.15 7.11 -9.95
C ALA A 154 -6.09 7.47 -8.45
N ARG A 155 -7.20 7.25 -7.75
CA ARG A 155 -7.35 7.54 -6.32
C ARG A 155 -7.07 6.28 -5.50
N LEU A 156 -6.06 6.34 -4.64
CA LEU A 156 -5.71 5.28 -3.71
C LEU A 156 -6.05 5.69 -2.28
N GLU A 157 -6.58 4.77 -1.49
CA GLU A 157 -6.84 5.01 -0.07
C GLU A 157 -5.78 4.34 0.79
N LEU A 158 -5.06 5.14 1.57
CA LEU A 158 -4.16 4.66 2.60
C LEU A 158 -4.98 4.30 3.84
N GLN A 159 -5.03 3.02 4.17
CA GLN A 159 -5.72 2.50 5.34
C GLN A 159 -4.74 2.07 6.44
N ILE A 160 -5.16 2.24 7.69
CA ILE A 160 -4.50 1.75 8.90
C ILE A 160 -5.38 0.71 9.58
N ARG A 161 -4.77 -0.34 10.12
CA ARG A 161 -5.46 -1.28 10.99
C ARG A 161 -5.49 -0.75 12.41
N ARG A 162 -6.69 -0.46 12.94
CA ARG A 162 -6.97 -0.05 14.32
C ARG A 162 -8.09 -0.94 14.85
N ASP A 163 -7.92 -1.49 16.05
CA ASP A 163 -8.94 -2.27 16.75
C ASP A 163 -9.55 -3.38 15.89
N GLY A 164 -8.71 -4.11 15.16
CA GLY A 164 -9.12 -5.19 14.26
C GLY A 164 -9.61 -4.73 12.88
N ALA A 165 -10.17 -3.52 12.77
CA ALA A 165 -10.74 -2.96 11.55
C ALA A 165 -9.75 -2.12 10.71
N TRP A 166 -10.05 -1.97 9.42
CA TRP A 166 -9.30 -1.10 8.51
C TRP A 166 -10.00 0.25 8.40
N GLN A 167 -9.30 1.32 8.73
CA GLN A 167 -9.80 2.70 8.64
C GLN A 167 -9.01 3.48 7.57
N THR A 168 -9.70 4.22 6.72
CA THR A 168 -9.07 5.12 5.74
C THR A 168 -8.47 6.34 6.44
N LEU A 169 -7.16 6.53 6.31
CA LEU A 169 -6.44 7.68 6.87
C LEU A 169 -6.34 8.84 5.89
N ARG A 170 -6.13 8.53 4.61
CA ARG A 170 -5.91 9.55 3.58
C ARG A 170 -6.14 8.98 2.19
N THR A 171 -6.75 9.80 1.35
CA THR A 171 -6.85 9.54 -0.09
C THR A 171 -5.65 10.16 -0.81
N LEU A 172 -5.04 9.39 -1.69
CA LEU A 172 -3.85 9.71 -2.47
C LEU A 172 -4.22 9.76 -3.94
N LYS A 173 -3.82 10.80 -4.65
CA LYS A 173 -3.92 10.84 -6.11
C LYS A 173 -2.58 10.42 -6.70
N LEU A 174 -2.58 9.48 -7.65
CA LEU A 174 -1.38 9.11 -8.39
C LEU A 174 -0.92 10.26 -9.30
N ASP A 175 0.37 10.55 -9.30
CA ASP A 175 0.99 11.56 -10.16
C ASP A 175 1.08 11.11 -11.64
N LYS A 176 1.66 11.95 -12.51
CA LYS A 176 1.89 11.63 -13.94
C LYS A 176 2.71 10.36 -14.17
N ARG A 177 3.51 9.92 -13.18
CA ARG A 177 4.32 8.69 -13.21
C ARG A 177 3.62 7.53 -12.50
N SER A 178 2.35 7.69 -12.15
CA SER A 178 1.55 6.72 -11.40
C SER A 178 2.10 6.38 -10.02
N ARG A 179 2.71 7.37 -9.36
CA ARG A 179 3.30 7.26 -8.02
C ARG A 179 2.61 8.23 -7.06
N ALA A 180 2.51 7.84 -5.80
CA ALA A 180 2.07 8.71 -4.72
C ALA A 180 3.01 8.58 -3.54
N VAL A 181 3.43 9.72 -2.99
CA VAL A 181 4.28 9.79 -1.79
C VAL A 181 3.57 10.59 -0.72
N VAL A 182 3.40 10.00 0.46
CA VAL A 182 2.79 10.69 1.60
C VAL A 182 3.62 10.55 2.85
N LYS A 183 3.68 11.63 3.62
CA LYS A 183 4.37 11.73 4.90
C LYS A 183 3.34 11.85 6.03
N LEU A 184 3.38 10.97 7.02
CA LEU A 184 2.46 10.99 8.16
C LEU A 184 3.22 11.03 9.48
N LYS A 185 2.99 12.02 10.34
CA LYS A 185 3.68 12.14 11.63
C LYS A 185 3.25 11.00 12.57
N ALA A 186 4.20 10.16 12.97
CA ALA A 186 3.98 9.16 14.00
C ALA A 186 4.01 9.82 15.37
N ARG A 187 2.89 9.87 16.09
CA ARG A 187 2.80 10.60 17.38
C ARG A 187 3.07 9.73 18.61
N ARG A 188 2.76 8.44 18.55
CA ARG A 188 2.79 7.53 19.71
C ARG A 188 3.55 6.26 19.38
N LYS A 189 4.12 5.60 20.39
CA LYS A 189 4.71 4.26 20.27
C LYS A 189 3.61 3.28 19.87
N SER A 190 3.73 2.67 18.70
CA SER A 190 2.77 1.69 18.18
C SER A 190 3.37 0.90 17.03
N ALA A 191 2.77 -0.24 16.67
CA ALA A 191 3.16 -1.04 15.52
C ALA A 191 2.01 -1.19 14.50
N PRO A 192 1.47 -0.07 13.98
CA PRO A 192 0.32 -0.13 13.08
C PRO A 192 0.65 -0.86 11.77
N ARG A 193 -0.37 -1.54 11.26
CA ARG A 193 -0.35 -2.19 9.95
C ARG A 193 -1.04 -1.26 8.96
N PHE A 194 -0.40 -1.01 7.82
CA PHE A 194 -0.94 -0.18 6.75
C PHE A 194 -1.17 -1.02 5.51
N ARG A 195 -2.21 -0.68 4.76
CA ARG A 195 -2.40 -1.14 3.39
C ARG A 195 -2.90 0.03 2.56
N VAL A 196 -2.61 -0.03 1.27
CA VAL A 196 -3.23 0.83 0.26
C VAL A 196 -4.23 0.01 -0.52
N ILE A 197 -5.42 0.57 -0.73
CA ILE A 197 -6.45 0.02 -1.59
C ILE A 197 -6.78 0.99 -2.71
N MET A 198 -7.31 0.45 -3.80
CA MET A 198 -7.96 1.21 -4.87
C MET A 198 -9.37 0.66 -4.98
N ALA A 199 -10.37 1.54 -4.91
CA ALA A 199 -11.76 1.15 -5.18
C ALA A 199 -11.88 0.69 -6.64
N ALA A 200 -12.89 -0.14 -6.92
CA ALA A 200 -13.23 -0.44 -8.31
C ALA A 200 -13.65 0.85 -9.01
N THR A 201 -13.14 1.05 -10.21
CA THR A 201 -13.61 2.06 -11.15
C THR A 201 -14.27 1.35 -12.32
N GLU A 202 -14.97 2.08 -13.18
CA GLU A 202 -15.51 1.58 -14.45
C GLU A 202 -14.42 0.85 -15.29
N GLU A 203 -13.18 1.30 -15.16
CA GLU A 203 -12.04 0.81 -15.94
C GLU A 203 -11.28 -0.35 -15.26
N LEU A 204 -11.28 -0.43 -13.92
CA LEU A 204 -10.40 -1.32 -13.17
C LEU A 204 -11.10 -1.93 -11.97
N ALA A 205 -10.92 -3.23 -11.78
CA ALA A 205 -11.37 -3.91 -10.58
C ALA A 205 -10.60 -3.43 -9.33
N ALA A 206 -11.25 -3.54 -8.17
CA ALA A 206 -10.68 -3.15 -6.88
C ALA A 206 -9.33 -3.85 -6.62
N ALA A 207 -8.34 -3.08 -6.15
CA ALA A 207 -7.00 -3.57 -5.91
C ALA A 207 -6.58 -3.37 -4.45
N VAL A 208 -5.92 -4.37 -3.87
CA VAL A 208 -5.42 -4.34 -2.50
C VAL A 208 -3.92 -4.63 -2.48
N SER A 209 -3.14 -3.76 -1.84
CA SER A 209 -1.70 -3.96 -1.67
C SER A 209 -1.37 -4.88 -0.48
N ARG A 210 -0.12 -5.38 -0.46
CA ARG A 210 0.42 -6.13 0.68
C ARG A 210 0.44 -5.26 1.93
N THR A 211 0.04 -5.83 3.06
CA THR A 211 0.08 -5.15 4.36
C THR A 211 1.52 -4.89 4.81
N ARG A 212 1.80 -3.69 5.33
CA ARG A 212 3.11 -3.30 5.89
C ARG A 212 2.98 -2.85 7.33
N THR A 213 3.76 -3.47 8.21
CA THR A 213 3.86 -3.08 9.61
C THR A 213 4.95 -2.02 9.78
N VAL A 214 4.61 -0.92 10.43
CA VAL A 214 5.55 0.16 10.75
C VAL A 214 5.78 0.17 12.25
N ARG A 215 7.00 -0.05 12.71
CA ARG A 215 7.32 -0.04 14.15
C ARG A 215 7.72 1.37 14.60
N ILE A 216 6.85 2.02 15.39
CA ILE A 216 7.10 3.32 15.99
C ILE A 216 7.58 3.12 17.43
N ARG A 217 8.81 3.53 17.73
CA ARG A 217 9.38 3.50 19.09
C ARG A 217 9.14 4.82 19.82
N LYS A 218 9.15 4.82 21.15
CA LYS A 218 9.19 6.06 21.95
C LYS A 218 10.55 6.72 21.71
N GLY A 219 10.57 8.01 21.35
CA GLY A 219 11.81 8.77 21.22
C GLY A 219 12.51 8.93 22.57
N ASN A 220 13.81 9.16 22.56
CA ASN A 220 14.55 9.60 23.75
C ASN A 220 14.37 11.12 23.94
N PRO A 221 14.41 11.65 25.19
CA PRO A 221 14.20 13.07 25.47
C PRO A 221 15.24 13.99 24.81
N TYR A 222 16.42 13.45 24.47
CA TYR A 222 17.51 14.20 23.85
C TYR A 222 17.40 14.26 22.31
N GLY A 223 16.46 13.55 21.68
CA GLY A 223 16.31 13.55 20.22
C GLY A 223 17.43 12.85 19.44
N VAL A 224 18.21 11.97 20.08
CA VAL A 224 19.29 11.20 19.42
C VAL A 224 18.72 10.33 18.29
N PRO A 225 19.29 10.37 17.06
CA PRO A 225 18.77 9.63 15.91
C PRO A 225 18.94 8.10 16.04
N ILE A 226 18.21 7.33 15.21
CA ILE A 226 18.31 5.85 15.15
C ILE A 226 19.61 5.37 14.48
N GLY A 227 20.17 6.20 13.59
CA GLY A 227 21.30 5.84 12.74
C GLY A 227 22.55 5.40 13.51
N PRO A 228 23.02 6.15 14.53
CA PRO A 228 24.16 5.74 15.32
C PRO A 228 23.86 4.46 16.10
N SER A 229 24.70 3.44 15.90
CA SER A 229 24.62 2.19 16.65
C SER A 229 24.82 2.43 18.14
N ARG A 230 25.73 3.36 18.50
CA ARG A 230 26.11 3.68 19.88
C ARG A 230 26.30 5.19 20.03
N PHE A 231 25.74 5.75 21.10
CA PHE A 231 25.76 7.17 21.36
C PHE A 231 25.79 7.43 22.87
N ILE A 232 26.56 8.41 23.30
CA ILE A 232 26.64 8.86 24.70
C ILE A 232 26.04 10.25 24.80
N VAL A 233 25.13 10.45 25.74
CA VAL A 233 24.65 11.78 26.14
C VAL A 233 25.06 12.04 27.58
N VAL A 234 25.69 13.18 27.85
CA VAL A 234 26.01 13.63 29.20
C VAL A 234 25.13 14.84 29.52
N ASP A 235 24.22 14.66 30.47
CA ASP A 235 23.31 15.69 30.95
C ASP A 235 23.91 16.39 32.17
N ARG A 236 24.31 17.65 31.97
CA ARG A 236 24.94 18.46 33.01
C ARG A 236 23.95 18.89 34.08
N SER A 237 22.71 19.19 33.70
CA SER A 237 21.66 19.59 34.64
C SER A 237 21.33 18.48 35.65
N GLN A 238 21.43 17.21 35.24
CA GLN A 238 21.08 16.06 36.08
C GLN A 238 22.29 15.31 36.66
N TYR A 239 23.52 15.67 36.28
CA TYR A 239 24.72 14.89 36.57
C TYR A 239 24.55 13.41 36.20
N LYS A 240 24.07 13.18 34.97
CA LYS A 240 23.81 11.84 34.41
C LYS A 240 24.50 11.64 33.08
N LEU A 241 24.97 10.41 32.86
CA LEU A 241 25.42 9.92 31.57
C LEU A 241 24.45 8.84 31.08
N HIS A 242 23.88 9.06 29.90
CA HIS A 242 23.01 8.12 29.21
C HIS A 242 23.79 7.43 28.08
N TYR A 243 23.77 6.11 28.08
CA TYR A 243 24.23 5.30 26.97
C TYR A 243 23.03 4.87 26.12
N LEU A 244 23.09 5.18 24.83
CA LEU A 244 22.04 4.89 23.87
C LEU A 244 22.53 3.95 22.79
N GLU A 245 21.69 2.99 22.43
CA GLU A 245 21.85 2.17 21.23
C GLU A 245 20.69 2.43 20.29
N HIS A 246 21.02 2.77 19.04
CA HIS A 246 20.03 3.11 18.01
C HIS A 246 19.02 4.18 18.47
N GLY A 247 19.43 5.11 19.33
CA GLY A 247 18.59 6.17 19.91
C GLY A 247 17.67 5.74 21.07
N THR A 248 17.79 4.50 21.56
CA THR A 248 17.09 4.04 22.78
C THR A 248 18.07 4.14 23.96
N ILE A 249 17.67 4.77 25.07
CA ILE A 249 18.47 4.77 26.30
C ILE A 249 18.49 3.34 26.84
N VAL A 250 19.67 2.72 26.82
CA VAL A 250 19.89 1.37 27.35
C VAL A 250 20.27 1.45 28.82
N ARG A 251 21.10 2.43 29.19
CA ARG A 251 21.56 2.60 30.58
C ARG A 251 21.80 4.06 30.92
N SER A 252 21.59 4.38 32.18
CA SER A 252 21.84 5.71 32.75
C SER A 252 22.72 5.55 33.97
N PHE A 253 23.70 6.43 34.12
CA PHE A 253 24.65 6.43 35.22
C PHE A 253 24.65 7.79 35.89
N ASN A 254 24.76 7.80 37.22
CA ASN A 254 25.19 9.01 37.91
C ASN A 254 26.66 9.27 37.57
N CYS A 255 27.00 10.53 37.33
CA CYS A 255 28.36 10.94 37.04
C CYS A 255 28.76 12.19 37.84
N VAL A 256 30.06 12.38 37.99
CA VAL A 256 30.65 13.63 38.49
C VAL A 256 31.17 14.42 37.29
N LEU A 257 30.83 15.71 37.24
CA LEU A 257 31.14 16.61 36.14
C LEU A 257 32.07 17.73 36.59
N GLY A 258 32.40 18.61 35.66
CA GLY A 258 33.26 19.76 35.90
C GLY A 258 32.70 20.70 36.96
N ARG A 259 33.57 21.15 37.86
CA ARG A 259 33.26 22.23 38.82
C ARG A 259 33.09 23.58 38.10
N PRO A 260 32.41 24.56 38.70
CA PRO A 260 32.38 25.93 38.18
C PRO A 260 33.80 26.44 37.87
N GLY A 261 33.99 27.12 36.73
CA GLY A 261 35.31 27.54 36.23
C GLY A 261 36.10 26.46 35.47
N ARG A 262 35.79 25.18 35.64
CA ARG A 262 36.31 24.05 34.82
C ARG A 262 35.18 23.10 34.41
N SER A 263 34.11 23.68 33.87
CA SER A 263 32.91 22.97 33.49
C SER A 263 33.16 21.96 32.37
N THR A 264 32.39 20.87 32.38
CA THR A 264 32.39 19.92 31.27
C THR A 264 31.93 20.63 29.98
N PRO A 265 32.71 20.53 28.88
CA PRO A 265 32.43 21.30 27.66
C PRO A 265 31.11 20.85 27.03
N ILE A 266 30.26 21.80 26.63
CA ILE A 266 29.01 21.53 25.90
C ILE A 266 29.34 21.34 24.42
N GLY A 267 28.64 20.41 23.78
CA GLY A 267 28.79 20.19 22.34
C GLY A 267 28.83 18.72 21.97
N ARG A 268 29.01 18.48 20.68
CA ARG A 268 29.09 17.14 20.10
C ARG A 268 30.54 16.80 19.78
N PHE A 269 30.95 15.64 20.25
CA PHE A 269 32.31 15.14 20.17
C PHE A 269 32.31 13.68 19.73
N ARG A 270 33.51 13.12 19.57
CA ARG A 270 33.72 11.70 19.28
C ARG A 270 34.84 11.17 20.15
N VAL A 271 34.68 9.95 20.64
CA VAL A 271 35.77 9.24 21.29
C VAL A 271 36.90 9.08 20.28
N TRP A 272 38.06 9.67 20.56
CA TRP A 272 39.25 9.56 19.71
C TRP A 272 40.29 8.62 20.32
N GLY A 273 40.29 8.45 21.64
CA GLY A 273 41.28 7.65 22.36
C GLY A 273 40.67 6.82 23.49
N ARG A 274 41.35 5.73 23.85
CA ARG A 274 40.92 4.78 24.88
C ARG A 274 42.12 4.36 25.72
N GLY A 275 41.96 4.29 27.03
CA GLY A 275 42.99 3.83 27.96
C GLY A 275 42.49 2.73 28.89
N VAL A 276 43.30 1.70 29.08
CA VAL A 276 43.04 0.55 29.97
C VAL A 276 43.88 0.71 31.24
N ASN A 277 43.26 0.51 32.41
CA ASN A 277 43.90 0.61 33.72
C ASN A 277 44.78 1.87 33.91
N PRO A 278 44.29 3.09 33.60
CA PRO A 278 45.08 4.32 33.74
C PRO A 278 45.45 4.63 35.19
N GLY A 279 44.74 4.06 36.18
CA GLY A 279 45.04 4.25 37.58
C GLY A 279 44.72 5.65 38.09
N GLY A 280 45.06 5.90 39.36
CA GLY A 280 44.89 7.18 40.03
C GLY A 280 43.50 7.82 39.83
N PRO A 281 43.41 9.11 39.47
CA PRO A 281 42.13 9.80 39.32
C PRO A 281 41.25 9.28 38.17
N PHE A 282 41.84 8.55 37.21
CA PHE A 282 41.14 7.99 36.06
C PHE A 282 40.50 6.62 36.34
N GLY A 283 40.90 5.96 37.44
CA GLY A 283 40.37 4.67 37.84
C GLY A 283 40.68 3.57 36.81
N VAL A 284 39.67 2.77 36.46
CA VAL A 284 39.88 1.53 35.69
C VAL A 284 39.92 1.71 34.18
N ARG A 285 39.26 2.72 33.60
CA ARG A 285 39.14 2.92 32.15
C ARG A 285 38.97 4.40 31.83
N VAL A 286 39.42 4.81 30.65
CA VAL A 286 39.18 6.16 30.12
C VAL A 286 38.80 6.13 28.63
N LEU A 287 37.82 6.97 28.26
CA LEU A 287 37.43 7.29 26.90
C LEU A 287 37.70 8.78 26.65
N TRP A 288 38.71 9.11 25.86
CA TRP A 288 39.05 10.48 25.52
C TRP A 288 38.21 10.98 24.36
N TYR A 289 37.60 12.17 24.49
CA TYR A 289 36.69 12.68 23.45
C TYR A 289 36.91 14.14 23.04
N TYR A 290 37.65 14.95 23.81
CA TYR A 290 37.92 16.36 23.45
C TYR A 290 39.08 16.93 24.25
N ARG A 291 40.12 17.54 23.64
CA ARG A 291 41.18 18.36 24.30
C ARG A 291 41.54 17.99 25.77
N GLY A 292 41.88 16.73 26.03
CA GLY A 292 42.24 16.23 27.38
C GLY A 292 41.07 15.93 28.33
N TYR A 293 39.83 16.11 27.88
CA TYR A 293 38.60 15.68 28.55
C TYR A 293 38.22 14.26 28.14
N GLY A 294 37.84 13.47 29.14
CA GLY A 294 37.44 12.08 28.97
C GLY A 294 36.30 11.66 29.89
N ILE A 295 35.72 10.51 29.56
CA ILE A 295 34.81 9.77 30.43
C ILE A 295 35.62 8.65 31.07
N HIS A 296 35.72 8.64 32.39
CA HIS A 296 36.62 7.72 33.10
C HIS A 296 36.02 7.21 34.41
N GLY A 297 36.73 6.25 35.03
CA GLY A 297 36.42 5.75 36.37
C GLY A 297 36.75 6.78 37.46
N THR A 298 36.90 6.35 38.70
CA THR A 298 37.34 7.25 39.77
C THR A 298 37.99 6.50 40.92
N ASN A 299 38.95 7.14 41.60
CA ASN A 299 39.47 6.75 42.91
C ASN A 299 38.73 7.44 44.07
N GLN A 300 37.76 8.31 43.78
CA GLN A 300 36.95 9.02 44.77
C GLN A 300 35.46 8.67 44.62
N PRO A 301 35.07 7.39 44.82
CA PRO A 301 33.72 6.91 44.54
C PRO A 301 32.63 7.62 45.37
N TRP A 302 32.95 8.12 46.57
CA TRP A 302 32.02 8.87 47.42
C TRP A 302 31.48 10.13 46.73
N LEU A 303 32.23 10.75 45.81
CA LEU A 303 31.74 11.93 45.07
C LEU A 303 30.55 11.62 44.15
N LEU A 304 30.28 10.35 43.83
CA LEU A 304 29.14 9.93 43.02
C LEU A 304 27.81 9.98 43.78
N THR A 305 27.83 10.07 45.10
CA THR A 305 26.64 10.19 45.95
C THR A 305 26.44 11.60 46.51
N HIS A 306 27.47 12.45 46.45
CA HIS A 306 27.38 13.87 46.86
C HIS A 306 26.44 14.67 45.95
N TRP A 307 25.92 15.79 46.45
CA TRP A 307 25.13 16.75 45.67
C TRP A 307 25.55 18.19 46.01
N PRO A 308 25.88 19.04 45.01
CA PRO A 308 25.97 18.74 43.58
C PRO A 308 27.21 17.91 43.21
N ARG A 309 27.18 17.17 42.08
CA ARG A 309 28.32 16.33 41.63
C ARG A 309 29.30 17.09 40.72
N ALA A 310 29.68 18.29 41.12
CA ALA A 310 30.53 19.20 40.33
C ALA A 310 31.94 19.33 40.92
N TYR A 311 32.75 18.27 40.84
CA TYR A 311 34.06 18.20 41.51
C TYR A 311 35.25 17.93 40.58
N SER A 312 35.01 17.59 39.31
CA SER A 312 36.10 17.29 38.39
C SER A 312 36.69 18.56 37.76
N ALA A 313 37.83 18.41 37.07
CA ALA A 313 38.41 19.44 36.21
C ALA A 313 37.75 19.53 34.81
N GLY A 314 36.56 18.93 34.65
CA GLY A 314 35.73 18.97 33.44
C GLY A 314 35.51 17.62 32.77
N CYS A 315 36.25 16.59 33.17
CA CYS A 315 35.99 15.21 32.77
C CYS A 315 34.66 14.68 33.33
N THR A 316 34.15 13.60 32.75
CA THR A 316 32.99 12.88 33.30
C THR A 316 33.49 11.67 34.09
N ARG A 317 33.33 11.67 35.41
CA ARG A 317 33.72 10.53 36.27
C ARG A 317 32.53 9.61 36.50
N LEU A 318 32.76 8.31 36.43
CA LEU A 318 31.80 7.25 36.68
C LEU A 318 32.30 6.33 37.79
N ALA A 319 31.38 5.57 38.40
CA ALA A 319 31.77 4.39 39.18
C ALA A 319 32.62 3.45 38.30
N ASN A 320 33.65 2.82 38.87
CA ASN A 320 34.58 1.98 38.10
C ASN A 320 33.86 0.86 37.32
N ALA A 321 32.87 0.21 37.94
CA ALA A 321 32.04 -0.79 37.25
C ALA A 321 31.29 -0.21 36.02
N ASN A 322 30.78 1.01 36.13
CA ASN A 322 30.09 1.69 35.03
C ASN A 322 31.06 2.14 33.93
N ALA A 323 32.23 2.64 34.30
CA ALA A 323 33.29 2.98 33.35
C ALA A 323 33.75 1.74 32.56
N LEU A 324 33.95 0.60 33.23
CA LEU A 324 34.28 -0.66 32.58
C LEU A 324 33.19 -1.13 31.62
N TRP A 325 31.92 -1.09 32.06
CA TRP A 325 30.78 -1.47 31.23
C TRP A 325 30.65 -0.62 29.97
N LEU A 326 30.85 0.70 30.09
CA LEU A 326 30.78 1.66 29.00
C LEU A 326 31.97 1.49 28.05
N PHE A 327 33.18 1.33 28.60
CA PHE A 327 34.40 1.15 27.82
C PHE A 327 34.34 -0.06 26.88
N ASN A 328 33.75 -1.17 27.32
CA ASN A 328 33.61 -2.39 26.52
C ASN A 328 32.58 -2.25 25.38
N ARG A 329 31.75 -1.21 25.43
CA ARG A 329 30.71 -0.95 24.44
C ARG A 329 31.06 0.18 23.49
N CYS A 330 31.88 1.14 23.91
CA CYS A 330 32.17 2.34 23.13
C CYS A 330 33.55 2.27 22.45
N PRO A 331 33.65 1.80 21.20
CA PRO A 331 34.88 1.91 20.42
C PRO A 331 35.22 3.37 20.08
N VAL A 332 36.44 3.59 19.58
CA VAL A 332 36.83 4.86 18.94
C VAL A 332 35.82 5.21 17.85
N GLY A 333 35.49 6.50 17.72
CA GLY A 333 34.46 7.03 16.83
C GLY A 333 33.06 7.15 17.46
N THR A 334 32.82 6.54 18.63
CA THR A 334 31.55 6.66 19.37
C THR A 334 31.23 8.12 19.63
N GLN A 335 30.00 8.55 19.32
CA GLN A 335 29.59 9.93 19.51
C GLN A 335 29.32 10.23 20.99
N VAL A 336 29.77 11.40 21.44
CA VAL A 336 29.51 11.95 22.77
C VAL A 336 28.83 13.29 22.60
N TRP A 337 27.75 13.54 23.32
CA TRP A 337 27.07 14.83 23.31
C TRP A 337 26.82 15.29 24.73
N ASN A 338 27.48 16.38 25.09
CA ASN A 338 27.28 17.02 26.38
C ASN A 338 26.20 18.10 26.21
N VAL A 339 25.09 17.93 26.91
CA VAL A 339 23.95 18.86 26.93
C VAL A 339 24.02 19.75 28.17
N PRO A 340 23.53 21.01 28.09
CA PRO A 340 23.56 21.96 29.19
C PRO A 340 22.82 21.48 30.44
#